data_AF-A0A1B6KVK5-F1
#
_entry.id   AF-A0A1B6KVK5-F1
#
_cell.length_a   1.000
_cell.length_b   1.000
_cell.length_c   1.000
_cell.angle_alpha   90.00
_cell.angle_beta   90.00
_cell.angle_gamma   90.00
#
_symmetry.space_group_name_H-M   'P 1'
#
loop_
_entity.id
_entity.type
_entity.pdbx_description
1 polymer ?
#
loop_
_entity_poly.entity_id
_entity_poly.type
_entity_poly.pdbx_seq_one_letter_code
_entity_poly.pdbx_strand_id
1 'polypeptide(L)'
;ELQNYTIPLAERVPGESFSYSDHEAIAATFKITPSNHHSMADHVLSKPEEMMTCLCEGTGVISEAVKQLYWARVHYWSIISTIIFGLACLFLFSDIPNTYSRAFQLLLVLLTVVIIFSFVMATVWNRIEQNALRSTIMAMQFMATRVNGSSPETNSSILSTEIDEEGSRHRLPFTLKD
;
A
#
# COMPACT_ATOMS: atom_id res chain seq x y z
N GLU A 1 8.00 28.17 -11.15
CA GLU A 1 7.11 29.30 -11.51
C GLU A 1 6.08 28.84 -12.54
N LEU A 2 4.84 29.33 -12.48
CA LEU A 2 3.83 29.08 -13.51
C LEU A 2 4.21 29.89 -14.76
N GLN A 3 4.39 29.21 -15.89
CA GLN A 3 4.86 29.81 -17.13
C GLN A 3 3.70 30.17 -18.07
N ASN A 4 2.68 29.30 -18.16
CA ASN A 4 1.51 29.53 -19.00
C ASN A 4 0.29 28.79 -18.44
N TYR A 5 -0.90 29.33 -18.69
CA TYR A 5 -2.18 28.75 -18.33
C TYR A 5 -3.12 28.94 -19.52
N THR A 6 -3.73 27.86 -20.02
CA THR A 6 -4.65 27.91 -21.17
C THR A 6 -5.81 26.95 -20.99
N ILE A 7 -6.94 27.28 -21.61
CA ILE A 7 -8.06 26.36 -21.81
C ILE A 7 -7.86 25.74 -23.21
N PRO A 8 -7.51 24.45 -23.30
CA PRO A 8 -7.07 23.85 -24.56
C PRO A 8 -8.20 23.55 -25.54
N LEU A 9 -9.46 23.56 -25.08
CA LEU A 9 -10.64 23.28 -25.91
C LEU A 9 -11.49 24.54 -26.07
N ALA A 10 -12.17 24.63 -27.21
CA ALA A 10 -13.21 25.62 -27.40
C ALA A 10 -14.40 25.34 -26.46
N GLU A 11 -15.16 26.39 -26.12
CA GLU A 11 -16.31 26.30 -25.22
C GLU A 11 -17.36 25.26 -25.68
N ARG A 12 -17.50 25.05 -26.99
CA ARG A 12 -18.47 24.14 -27.60
C ARG A 12 -17.87 23.28 -28.70
N VAL A 13 -18.53 22.16 -28.95
CA VAL A 13 -18.24 21.31 -30.11
C VAL A 13 -18.56 22.07 -31.39
N PRO A 14 -17.67 22.08 -32.41
CA PRO A 14 -17.89 22.80 -33.65
C PRO A 14 -19.23 22.45 -34.30
N GLY A 15 -20.07 23.47 -34.54
CA GLY A 15 -21.38 23.31 -35.18
C GLY A 15 -22.51 22.89 -34.23
N GLU A 16 -22.22 22.65 -32.96
CA GLU A 16 -23.19 22.13 -31.99
C GLU A 16 -23.41 23.10 -30.83
N SER A 17 -24.59 23.05 -30.22
CA SER A 17 -24.93 23.90 -29.08
C SER A 17 -24.48 23.31 -27.74
N PHE A 18 -23.87 22.13 -27.70
CA PHE A 18 -23.43 21.46 -26.47
C PHE A 18 -21.89 21.53 -26.30
N SER A 19 -21.43 21.49 -25.05
CA SER A 19 -20.01 21.47 -24.70
C SER A 19 -19.41 20.07 -24.82
N TYR A 20 -18.09 19.97 -24.94
CA TYR A 20 -17.38 18.69 -24.94
C TYR A 20 -17.54 17.90 -23.63
N SER A 21 -17.71 18.60 -22.51
CA SER A 21 -17.81 18.05 -21.16
C SER A 21 -18.53 19.06 -20.25
N ASP A 22 -19.10 18.58 -19.15
CA ASP A 22 -19.62 19.39 -18.03
C ASP A 22 -18.50 19.88 -17.08
N HIS A 23 -17.27 19.37 -17.28
CA HIS A 23 -16.06 19.82 -16.60
C HIS A 23 -15.11 20.52 -17.57
N GLU A 24 -14.72 21.77 -17.26
CA GLU A 24 -13.82 22.59 -18.08
C GLU A 24 -12.37 22.09 -17.97
N ALA A 25 -11.74 21.83 -19.13
CA ALA A 25 -10.35 21.38 -19.19
C ALA A 25 -9.41 22.57 -18.99
N ILE A 26 -8.42 22.40 -18.12
CA ILE A 26 -7.42 23.41 -17.80
C ILE A 26 -6.03 22.84 -18.05
N ALA A 27 -5.20 23.58 -18.81
CA ALA A 27 -3.80 23.25 -19.03
C ALA A 27 -2.91 24.32 -18.37
N ALA A 28 -1.91 23.87 -17.58
CA ALA A 28 -0.93 24.75 -16.96
C ALA A 28 0.48 24.23 -17.23
N THR A 29 1.38 25.11 -17.66
CA THR A 29 2.79 24.83 -17.89
C THR A 29 3.61 25.46 -16.79
N PHE A 30 4.41 24.68 -16.08
CA PHE A 30 5.28 25.16 -15.02
C PHE A 30 6.75 25.13 -15.48
N LYS A 31 7.47 26.22 -15.25
CA LYS A 31 8.92 26.26 -15.33
C LYS A 31 9.50 25.88 -13.98
N ILE A 32 10.13 24.72 -13.90
CA ILE A 32 10.88 24.31 -12.72
C ILE A 32 12.33 24.66 -12.97
N THR A 33 12.84 25.67 -12.25
CA THR A 33 14.25 26.04 -12.27
C THR A 33 14.92 25.53 -11.00
N PRO A 34 16.10 24.90 -11.09
CA PRO A 34 16.86 24.51 -9.90
C PRO A 34 17.21 25.77 -9.08
N SER A 35 17.04 25.68 -7.77
CA SER A 35 17.42 26.77 -6.85
C SER A 35 18.94 26.83 -6.73
N ASN A 36 19.54 28.02 -6.91
CA ASN A 36 20.97 28.26 -6.67
C ASN A 36 21.34 28.35 -5.19
N HIS A 37 20.36 28.23 -4.28
CA HIS A 37 20.67 28.10 -2.86
C HIS A 37 21.20 26.68 -2.62
N HIS A 38 22.49 26.57 -2.27
CA HIS A 38 23.08 25.41 -1.58
C HIS A 38 22.22 25.08 -0.35
N SER A 39 21.19 24.26 -0.53
CA SER A 39 20.05 24.13 0.38
C SER A 39 19.80 22.64 0.62
N MET A 40 20.21 22.17 1.81
CA MET A 40 19.99 20.83 2.38
C MET A 40 20.58 19.63 1.60
N ALA A 41 20.41 19.56 0.27
CA ALA A 41 20.86 18.45 -0.56
C ALA A 41 22.39 18.25 -0.52
N ASP A 42 23.18 19.34 -0.48
CA ASP A 42 24.65 19.24 -0.45
C ASP A 42 25.22 18.79 0.90
N HIS A 43 24.55 19.14 2.02
CA HIS A 43 24.97 18.64 3.34
C HIS A 43 24.63 17.15 3.50
N VAL A 44 23.49 16.73 2.96
CA VAL A 44 23.05 15.33 2.93
C VAL A 44 23.98 14.51 2.03
N LEU A 45 24.44 15.05 0.89
CA LEU A 45 25.44 14.42 0.02
C LEU A 45 26.90 14.58 0.49
N SER A 46 27.17 15.32 1.57
CA SER A 46 28.56 15.60 2.01
C SER A 46 29.32 14.35 2.45
N LYS A 47 28.59 13.28 2.80
CA LYS A 47 29.14 11.97 3.17
C LYS A 47 28.31 10.84 2.54
N PRO A 48 28.49 10.58 1.22
CA PRO A 48 27.65 9.64 0.49
C PRO A 48 27.76 8.20 1.02
N GLU A 49 28.92 7.79 1.54
CA GLU A 49 29.14 6.45 2.09
C GLU A 49 28.37 6.21 3.40
N GLU A 50 28.39 7.17 4.33
CA GLU A 50 27.63 7.10 5.58
C GLU A 50 26.12 7.05 5.29
N MET A 51 25.66 7.85 4.32
CA MET A 51 24.25 7.87 3.94
C MET A 51 23.82 6.58 3.22
N MET A 52 24.63 6.06 2.30
CA MET A 52 24.35 4.79 1.63
C MET A 52 24.24 3.64 2.64
N THR A 53 25.13 3.59 3.62
CA THR A 53 25.09 2.58 4.69
C THR A 53 23.79 2.68 5.48
N CYS A 54 23.39 3.89 5.88
CA CYS A 54 22.13 4.13 6.60
C CYS A 54 20.89 3.74 5.75
N LEU A 55 20.90 4.02 4.45
CA LEU A 55 19.84 3.64 3.51
C LEU A 55 19.73 2.11 3.36
N CYS A 56 20.87 1.42 3.22
CA CYS A 56 20.92 -0.05 3.16
C CYS A 56 20.40 -0.69 4.45
N GLU A 57 20.78 -0.15 5.61
CA GLU A 57 20.27 -0.64 6.90
C GLU A 57 18.76 -0.36 7.03
N GLY A 58 18.32 0.85 6.71
CA GLY A 58 16.90 1.24 6.79
C GLY A 58 16.00 0.43 5.88
N THR A 59 16.43 0.16 4.64
CA THR A 59 15.69 -0.72 3.71
C THR A 59 15.60 -2.14 4.23
N GLY A 60 16.65 -2.66 4.87
CA GLY A 60 16.63 -3.96 5.54
C GLY A 60 15.60 -4.03 6.68
N VAL A 61 15.55 -3.02 7.54
CA VAL A 61 14.57 -2.94 8.64
C VAL A 61 13.13 -2.90 8.11
N ILE A 62 12.87 -2.11 7.08
CA ILE A 62 11.51 -2.00 6.52
C ILE A 62 11.11 -3.28 5.79
N SER A 63 12.03 -3.94 5.08
CA SER A 63 11.80 -5.25 4.47
C SER A 63 11.31 -6.28 5.51
N GLU A 64 11.97 -6.34 6.66
CA GLU A 64 11.54 -7.22 7.75
C GLU A 64 10.17 -6.81 8.31
N ALA A 65 9.91 -5.51 8.45
CA ALA A 65 8.60 -5.01 8.87
C ALA A 65 7.47 -5.41 7.89
N VAL A 66 7.71 -5.36 6.57
CA VAL A 66 6.74 -5.81 5.56
C VAL A 66 6.44 -7.30 5.71
N LYS A 67 7.45 -8.12 6.00
CA LYS A 67 7.27 -9.55 6.25
C LYS A 67 6.46 -9.81 7.51
N GLN A 68 6.69 -9.06 8.58
CA GLN A 68 5.90 -9.16 9.81
C GLN A 68 4.41 -8.84 9.57
N LEU A 69 4.10 -7.87 8.70
CA LEU A 69 2.71 -7.56 8.34
C LEU A 69 2.01 -8.70 7.61
N TYR A 70 2.73 -9.44 6.77
CA TYR A 70 2.16 -10.63 6.13
C TYR A 70 1.71 -11.66 7.17
N TRP A 71 2.57 -11.95 8.15
CA TRP A 71 2.21 -12.86 9.24
C TRP A 71 1.08 -12.32 10.10
N ALA A 72 1.07 -11.02 10.40
CA ALA A 72 -0.02 -10.38 11.13
C ALA A 72 -1.37 -10.58 10.39
N ARG A 73 -1.41 -10.37 9.07
CA ARG A 73 -2.60 -10.64 8.25
C ARG A 73 -3.06 -12.09 8.36
N VAL A 74 -2.13 -13.05 8.23
CA VAL A 74 -2.45 -14.49 8.35
C VAL A 74 -3.00 -14.80 9.74
N HIS A 75 -2.45 -14.22 10.81
CA HIS A 75 -2.94 -14.39 12.17
C HIS A 75 -4.38 -13.87 12.34
N TYR A 76 -4.71 -12.69 11.81
CA TYR A 76 -6.10 -12.19 11.87
C TYR A 76 -7.08 -13.09 11.13
N TRP A 77 -6.71 -13.61 9.95
CA TRP A 77 -7.54 -14.58 9.22
C TRP A 77 -7.70 -15.90 9.97
N SER A 78 -6.63 -16.38 10.61
CA SER A 78 -6.66 -17.57 11.47
C SER A 78 -7.63 -17.38 12.63
N ILE A 79 -7.56 -16.24 13.34
CA ILE A 79 -8.46 -15.91 14.47
C ILE A 79 -9.92 -15.91 14.02
N ILE A 80 -10.25 -15.26 12.90
CA ILE A 80 -11.61 -15.24 12.35
C ILE A 80 -12.08 -16.68 12.05
N SER A 81 -11.24 -17.48 11.39
CA SER A 81 -11.55 -18.87 11.07
C SER A 81 -11.76 -19.71 12.33
N THR A 82 -10.92 -19.55 13.36
CA THR A 82 -11.05 -20.27 14.64
C THR A 82 -12.34 -19.90 15.37
N ILE A 83 -12.72 -18.62 15.39
CA ILE A 83 -13.98 -18.18 16.02
C ILE A 83 -15.19 -18.76 15.28
N ILE A 84 -15.21 -18.69 13.95
CA ILE A 84 -16.31 -19.23 13.13
C ILE A 84 -16.42 -20.75 13.29
N PHE A 85 -15.29 -21.46 13.25
CA PHE A 85 -15.27 -22.91 13.45
C PHE A 85 -15.75 -23.29 14.86
N GLY A 86 -15.29 -22.58 15.89
CA GLY A 86 -15.74 -22.77 17.27
C GLY A 86 -17.25 -22.56 17.41
N LEU A 87 -17.81 -21.51 16.79
CA LEU A 87 -19.26 -21.29 16.76
C LEU A 87 -20.00 -22.41 16.04
N ALA A 88 -19.51 -22.88 14.89
CA ALA A 88 -20.11 -23.99 14.15
C ALA A 88 -20.12 -25.29 14.98
N CYS A 89 -19.03 -25.61 15.68
CA CYS A 89 -18.97 -26.76 16.59
C CYS A 89 -19.97 -26.62 17.75
N LEU A 90 -20.08 -25.44 18.37
CA LEU A 90 -21.06 -25.19 19.43
C LEU A 90 -22.49 -25.38 18.93
N PHE A 91 -22.80 -24.95 17.71
CA PHE A 91 -24.11 -25.16 17.10
C PHE A 91 -24.42 -26.63 16.80
N LEU A 92 -23.42 -27.41 16.37
CA LEU A 92 -23.62 -28.81 15.96
C LEU A 92 -23.65 -29.80 17.12
N PHE A 93 -22.94 -29.52 18.21
CA PHE A 93 -22.72 -30.48 19.30
C PHE A 93 -23.35 -30.09 20.64
N SER A 94 -23.93 -28.89 20.76
CA SER A 94 -24.44 -28.40 22.04
C SER A 94 -25.95 -28.14 22.01
N ASP A 95 -26.70 -28.95 22.76
CA ASP A 95 -28.07 -28.64 23.15
C ASP A 95 -28.05 -27.61 24.29
N ILE A 96 -28.16 -26.33 23.94
CA ILE A 96 -28.01 -25.23 24.90
C ILE A 96 -29.17 -25.24 25.90
N PRO A 97 -28.93 -25.50 27.21
CA PRO A 97 -29.98 -25.46 28.22
C PRO A 97 -30.49 -24.01 28.40
N ASN A 98 -31.81 -23.84 28.52
CA ASN A 98 -32.46 -22.52 28.63
C ASN A 98 -31.91 -21.61 29.75
N THR A 99 -31.29 -22.19 30.78
CA THR A 99 -30.70 -21.47 31.92
C THR A 99 -29.59 -20.50 31.53
N TYR A 100 -28.82 -20.78 30.47
CA TYR A 100 -27.66 -19.97 30.06
C TYR A 100 -27.92 -19.05 28.85
N SER A 101 -29.17 -18.98 28.40
CA SER A 101 -29.56 -18.29 27.15
C SER A 101 -29.09 -16.83 27.11
N ARG A 102 -29.19 -16.07 28.21
CA ARG A 102 -28.75 -14.66 28.25
C ARG A 102 -27.24 -14.48 28.13
N ALA A 103 -26.46 -15.32 28.81
CA ALA A 103 -25.00 -15.26 28.77
C ALA A 103 -24.48 -15.63 27.37
N PHE A 104 -25.11 -16.62 26.73
CA PHE A 104 -24.77 -17.03 25.36
C PHE A 104 -25.03 -15.91 24.34
N GLN A 105 -26.16 -15.20 24.45
CA GLN A 105 -26.46 -14.06 23.57
C GLN A 105 -25.44 -12.93 23.72
N LEU A 106 -25.03 -12.61 24.96
CA LEU A 106 -23.98 -11.60 25.20
C LEU A 106 -22.63 -12.02 24.63
N LEU A 107 -22.25 -13.29 24.79
CA LEU A 107 -21.02 -13.84 24.19
C LEU A 107 -21.05 -13.74 22.66
N LEU A 108 -22.18 -14.04 22.03
CA LEU A 108 -22.34 -13.96 20.58
C LEU A 108 -22.15 -12.51 20.09
N VAL A 109 -22.77 -11.53 20.75
CA VAL A 109 -22.59 -10.11 20.45
C VAL A 109 -21.12 -9.71 20.58
N LEU A 110 -20.45 -10.13 21.66
CA LEU A 110 -19.03 -9.82 21.85
C LEU A 110 -18.15 -10.44 20.75
N LEU A 111 -18.38 -11.70 20.39
CA LEU A 111 -17.66 -12.37 19.30
C LEU A 111 -17.90 -11.68 17.95
N THR A 112 -19.12 -11.22 17.67
CA THR A 112 -19.39 -10.46 16.44
C THR A 112 -18.59 -9.15 16.37
N VAL A 113 -18.47 -8.43 17.47
CA VAL A 113 -17.63 -7.21 17.53
C VAL A 113 -16.15 -7.54 17.28
N VAL A 114 -15.64 -8.62 17.87
CA VAL A 114 -14.26 -9.09 17.67
C VAL A 114 -14.00 -9.50 16.22
N ILE A 115 -14.94 -10.19 15.58
CA ILE A 115 -14.85 -10.58 14.16
C ILE A 115 -14.80 -9.33 13.27
N ILE A 116 -15.71 -8.37 13.48
CA ILE A 116 -15.75 -7.13 12.68
C ILE A 116 -14.44 -6.35 12.84
N PHE A 117 -13.96 -6.19 14.08
CA PHE A 117 -12.69 -5.52 14.36
C PHE A 117 -11.52 -6.22 13.64
N SER A 118 -11.44 -7.54 13.76
CA SER A 118 -10.38 -8.34 13.14
C SER A 118 -10.45 -8.30 11.61
N PHE A 119 -11.65 -8.24 11.03
CA PHE A 119 -11.85 -8.09 9.60
C PHE A 119 -11.34 -6.74 9.09
N VAL A 120 -11.66 -5.64 9.78
CA VAL A 120 -11.16 -4.29 9.44
C VAL A 120 -9.63 -4.25 9.53
N MET A 121 -9.04 -4.84 10.58
CA MET A 121 -7.59 -4.91 10.74
C MET A 121 -6.91 -5.74 9.64
N ALA A 122 -7.48 -6.89 9.28
CA ALA A 122 -6.95 -7.76 8.22
C ALA A 122 -7.04 -7.13 6.82
N THR A 123 -7.97 -6.20 6.60
CA THR A 123 -8.27 -5.63 5.27
C THR A 123 -7.77 -4.20 5.13
N VAL A 124 -8.39 -3.24 5.83
CA VAL A 124 -8.16 -1.81 5.67
C VAL A 124 -6.81 -1.44 6.26
N TRP A 125 -6.57 -1.78 7.53
CA TRP A 125 -5.32 -1.44 8.21
C TRP A 125 -4.11 -2.05 7.50
N ASN A 126 -4.18 -3.35 7.21
CA ASN A 126 -3.10 -4.04 6.52
C ASN A 126 -2.79 -3.45 5.13
N ARG A 127 -3.80 -2.95 4.40
CA ARG A 127 -3.57 -2.26 3.11
C ARG A 127 -2.91 -0.91 3.29
N ILE A 128 -3.39 -0.11 4.25
CA ILE A 128 -2.82 1.21 4.53
C ILE A 128 -1.35 1.06 4.93
N GLU A 129 -1.07 0.16 5.87
CA GLU A 129 0.28 -0.06 6.39
C GLU A 129 1.22 -0.60 5.30
N GLN A 130 0.77 -1.56 4.49
CA GLN A 130 1.56 -2.09 3.38
C GLN A 130 1.89 -1.01 2.34
N ASN A 131 0.93 -0.14 2.01
CA ASN A 131 1.16 0.95 1.07
C ASN A 131 2.10 2.02 1.64
N ALA A 132 1.98 2.33 2.93
CA ALA A 132 2.87 3.26 3.62
C ALA A 132 4.32 2.76 3.59
N LEU A 133 4.56 1.49 3.96
CA LEU A 133 5.91 0.92 3.95
C LEU A 133 6.50 0.83 2.54
N ARG A 134 5.69 0.46 1.54
CA ARG A 134 6.13 0.44 0.13
C ARG A 134 6.54 1.82 -0.35
N SER A 135 5.78 2.86 0.00
CA SER A 135 6.15 4.24 -0.32
C SER A 135 7.49 4.63 0.29
N THR A 136 7.74 4.24 1.54
CA THR A 136 9.00 4.54 2.23
C THR A 136 10.19 3.81 1.59
N ILE A 137 10.04 2.52 1.24
CA ILE A 137 11.09 1.78 0.52
C ILE A 137 11.45 2.47 -0.79
N MET A 138 10.44 2.86 -1.59
CA MET A 138 10.65 3.51 -2.88
C MET A 138 11.37 4.85 -2.73
N ALA A 139 11.03 5.63 -1.70
CA ALA A 139 11.72 6.88 -1.39
C ALA A 139 13.18 6.67 -0.98
N MET A 140 13.46 5.64 -0.17
CA MET A 140 14.84 5.29 0.21
C MET A 140 15.65 4.80 -0.98
N GLN A 141 15.09 3.93 -1.83
CA GLN A 141 15.74 3.48 -3.06
C GLN A 141 16.05 4.65 -3.99
N PHE A 142 15.10 5.58 -4.17
CA PHE A 142 15.34 6.80 -4.93
C PHE A 142 16.51 7.61 -4.36
N MET A 143 16.54 7.84 -3.05
CA MET A 143 17.67 8.53 -2.41
C MET A 143 19.00 7.77 -2.60
N ALA A 144 19.00 6.45 -2.48
CA ALA A 144 20.19 5.62 -2.74
C ALA A 144 20.69 5.79 -4.19
N THR A 145 19.81 5.79 -5.20
CA THR A 145 20.22 6.03 -6.60
C THR A 145 20.85 7.40 -6.79
N ARG A 146 20.31 8.44 -6.13
CA ARG A 146 20.87 9.81 -6.19
C ARG A 146 22.24 9.90 -5.56
N VAL A 147 22.47 9.16 -4.47
CA VAL A 147 23.76 9.13 -3.75
C VAL A 147 24.82 8.35 -4.52
N ASN A 148 24.43 7.23 -5.13
CA ASN A 148 25.33 6.38 -5.89
C ASN A 148 25.74 6.99 -7.25
N GLY A 149 25.10 8.09 -7.66
CA GLY A 149 25.34 8.71 -8.97
C GLY A 149 24.98 7.83 -10.17
N SER A 150 24.27 6.71 -9.96
CA SER A 150 23.82 5.82 -11.03
C SER A 150 22.60 6.43 -11.71
N SER A 151 22.68 6.61 -13.03
CA SER A 151 21.55 7.05 -13.85
C SER A 151 20.37 6.08 -13.65
N PRO A 152 19.12 6.56 -13.50
CA PRO A 152 17.95 5.76 -13.13
C PRO A 152 17.62 4.59 -14.07
N GLU A 153 18.22 4.53 -15.25
CA GLU A 153 17.96 3.53 -16.29
C GLU A 153 18.54 2.13 -15.99
N THR A 154 19.55 2.03 -15.12
CA THR A 154 20.22 0.75 -14.81
C THR A 154 19.59 -0.01 -13.64
N ASN A 155 18.87 0.70 -12.76
CA ASN A 155 18.24 0.10 -11.57
C ASN A 155 16.77 -0.27 -11.81
N SER A 156 16.09 0.40 -12.76
CA SER A 156 14.73 0.04 -13.17
C SER A 156 14.67 -1.33 -13.82
N SER A 157 15.72 -1.76 -14.53
CA SER A 157 15.82 -3.08 -15.16
C SER A 157 16.05 -4.20 -14.14
N ILE A 158 16.83 -3.95 -13.08
CA ILE A 158 17.06 -4.89 -11.99
C ILE A 158 15.82 -4.99 -11.10
N LEU A 159 15.17 -3.87 -10.79
CA LEU A 159 13.95 -3.86 -9.98
C LEU A 159 12.74 -4.45 -10.72
N SER A 160 12.60 -4.23 -12.02
CA SER A 160 11.53 -4.89 -12.80
C SER A 160 11.77 -6.40 -12.92
N THR A 161 13.02 -6.87 -12.96
CA THR A 161 13.31 -8.32 -12.90
C THR A 161 13.07 -8.90 -11.50
N GLU A 162 13.41 -8.18 -10.43
CA GLU A 162 13.22 -8.67 -9.05
C GLU A 162 11.74 -8.62 -8.61
N ILE A 163 10.98 -7.60 -9.03
CA ILE A 163 9.53 -7.50 -8.80
C ILE A 163 8.75 -8.47 -9.69
N ASP A 164 9.16 -8.74 -10.94
CA ASP A 164 8.54 -9.79 -11.76
C ASP A 164 8.87 -11.18 -11.22
N GLU A 165 10.09 -11.42 -10.72
CA GLU A 165 10.44 -12.71 -10.09
C GLU A 165 9.68 -12.92 -8.78
N GLU A 166 9.53 -11.89 -7.93
CA GLU A 166 8.80 -12.01 -6.66
C GLU A 166 7.28 -12.01 -6.86
N GLY A 167 6.78 -11.27 -7.86
CA GLY A 167 5.39 -11.32 -8.33
C GLY A 167 5.02 -12.64 -9.02
N SER A 168 5.99 -13.31 -9.66
CA SER A 168 5.83 -14.65 -10.24
C SER A 168 5.90 -15.75 -9.17
N ARG A 169 6.80 -15.62 -8.18
CA ARG A 169 6.89 -16.55 -7.03
C ARG A 169 5.68 -16.52 -6.10
N HIS A 170 4.91 -15.43 -6.06
CA HIS A 170 3.67 -15.33 -5.27
C HIS A 170 2.38 -15.63 -6.06
N ARG A 171 2.46 -15.98 -7.35
CA ARG A 171 1.35 -16.67 -8.03
C ARG A 171 1.44 -18.16 -7.75
N LEU A 172 0.75 -18.61 -6.70
CA LEU A 172 0.40 -20.02 -6.59
C LEU A 172 -0.39 -20.44 -7.85
N PRO A 173 -0.09 -21.60 -8.46
CA PRO A 173 -0.83 -22.10 -9.60
C PRO A 173 -2.21 -22.57 -9.11
N PHE A 174 -3.21 -21.70 -9.19
CA PHE A 174 -4.61 -22.14 -9.13
C PHE A 174 -4.99 -22.67 -10.52
N THR A 175 -4.57 -23.91 -10.81
CA THR A 175 -5.14 -24.67 -11.92
C THR A 175 -6.51 -25.17 -11.47
N LEU A 176 -7.57 -24.46 -11.86
CA LEU A 176 -8.90 -25.06 -11.97
C LEU A 176 -8.82 -26.15 -13.03
N LYS A 177 -9.06 -27.39 -12.61
CA LYS A 177 -9.27 -28.53 -13.47
C LYS A 177 -10.78 -28.76 -13.49
N ASP A 178 -11.36 -28.70 -14.69
CA ASP A 178 -12.75 -29.07 -14.97
C ASP A 178 -13.07 -30.50 -14.50
#